data_AF-A0A941GT09-F1
#
_entry.id   AF-A0A941GT09-F1
#
_cell.length_a   1.000
_cell.length_b   1.000
_cell.length_c   1.000
_cell.angle_alpha   90.00
_cell.angle_beta   90.00
_cell.angle_gamma   90.00
#
_symmetry.space_group_name_H-M   'P 1'
#
loop_
_entity.id
_entity.type
_entity.pdbx_description
1 polymer ?
#
loop_
_entity_poly.entity_id
_entity_poly.type
_entity_poly.pdbx_seq_one_letter_code
_entity_poly.pdbx_strand_id
1 'polypeptide(L)' 'MSAEQSSICSEWKDINWKSVEIAVYKLQKRIFRASQSGDVKRVRSLQRLLTTSYYGKLWAL' A
#
# COMPACT_ATOMS: atom_id res chain seq x y z
N MET A 1 -26.30 -20.52 -7.82
CA MET A 1 -25.19 -20.14 -6.93
C MET A 1 -23.94 -19.69 -7.74
N SER A 2 -24.10 -18.93 -8.83
CA SER A 2 -22.97 -18.61 -9.73
C SER A 2 -22.98 -17.16 -10.26
N ALA A 3 -23.97 -16.35 -9.89
CA ALA A 3 -24.11 -14.98 -10.40
C ALA A 3 -23.55 -13.91 -9.45
N GLU A 4 -23.25 -14.25 -8.19
CA GLU A 4 -22.75 -13.28 -7.19
C GLU A 4 -21.23 -13.07 -7.27
N GLN A 5 -20.50 -14.01 -7.88
CA GLN A 5 -19.04 -13.93 -8.01
C GLN A 5 -18.57 -12.92 -9.08
N SER A 6 -19.43 -12.56 -10.05
CA SER A 6 -19.06 -11.59 -11.09
C SER A 6 -18.97 -10.16 -10.56
N SER A 7 -19.82 -9.78 -9.60
CA SER A 7 -19.88 -8.41 -9.05
C SER A 7 -18.63 -8.04 -8.25
N ILE A 8 -18.10 -8.98 -7.47
CA ILE A 8 -16.88 -8.74 -6.68
C ILE A 8 -15.70 -8.53 -7.64
N CYS A 9 -15.57 -9.36 -8.67
CA CYS A 9 -14.43 -9.31 -9.60
C CYS A 9 -14.40 -8.02 -10.45
N SER A 10 -15.54 -7.37 -10.70
CA SER A 10 -15.58 -6.05 -11.34
C SER A 10 -15.04 -4.94 -10.45
N GLU A 11 -15.40 -4.92 -9.17
CA GLU A 11 -14.96 -3.87 -8.23
C GLU A 11 -13.43 -3.86 -8.04
N TRP A 12 -12.78 -5.04 -8.05
CA TRP A 12 -11.32 -5.15 -7.97
C TRP A 12 -10.58 -4.68 -9.23
N LYS A 13 -11.23 -4.74 -10.41
CA LYS A 13 -10.66 -4.26 -11.69
C LYS A 13 -10.73 -2.74 -11.83
N ASP A 14 -11.71 -2.11 -11.18
CA ASP A 14 -11.89 -0.66 -11.21
C ASP A 14 -10.92 0.09 -10.29
N ILE A 15 -10.23 -0.62 -9.40
CA ILE A 15 -9.19 -0.03 -8.54
C ILE A 15 -8.00 0.37 -9.43
N ASN A 16 -7.61 1.65 -9.37
CA ASN A 16 -6.42 2.14 -10.06
C ASN A 16 -5.14 1.65 -9.37
N TRP A 17 -4.73 0.41 -9.66
CA TRP A 17 -3.55 -0.24 -9.10
C TRP A 17 -2.24 0.54 -9.29
N LYS A 18 -2.10 1.25 -10.42
CA LYS A 18 -0.93 2.09 -10.68
C LYS A 18 -0.78 3.21 -9.65
N SER A 19 -1.89 3.79 -9.20
CA SER A 19 -1.87 4.82 -8.15
C SER A 19 -1.44 4.26 -6.80
N VAL A 20 -1.92 3.06 -6.46
CA VAL A 20 -1.57 2.33 -5.23
C VAL A 20 -0.09 1.99 -5.20
N GLU A 21 0.43 1.44 -6.29
CA GLU A 21 1.83 1.05 -6.43
C GLU A 21 2.77 2.26 -6.31
N ILE A 22 2.45 3.38 -6.99
CA ILE A 22 3.25 4.61 -6.90
C ILE A 22 3.25 5.15 -5.45
N ALA A 23 2.11 5.13 -4.78
CA ALA A 23 1.99 5.63 -3.41
C ALA A 23 2.87 4.81 -2.45
N VAL A 24 2.82 3.48 -2.56
CA VAL A 24 3.61 2.61 -1.69
C VAL A 24 5.09 2.63 -2.05
N TYR A 25 5.45 2.66 -3.33
CA TYR A 25 6.84 2.82 -3.75
C TYR A 25 7.48 4.11 -3.21
N LYS A 26 6.76 5.23 -3.26
CA LYS A 26 7.21 6.49 -2.64
C LYS A 26 7.43 6.34 -1.14
N LEU A 27 6.55 5.60 -0.45
CA LEU A 27 6.67 5.36 0.98
C LEU A 27 7.86 4.47 1.33
N GLN A 28 8.06 3.38 0.61
CA GLN A 28 9.24 2.50 0.73
C GLN A 28 10.53 3.28 0.50
N LYS A 29 10.57 4.15 -0.52
CA LYS A 29 11.74 5.02 -0.78
C LYS A 29 12.01 6.00 0.38
N ARG A 30 10.97 6.52 1.04
CA ARG A 30 11.13 7.36 2.25
C ARG A 30 11.67 6.55 3.44
N ILE A 31 11.21 5.31 3.62
CA ILE A 31 11.72 4.39 4.64
C ILE A 31 13.21 4.11 4.40
N PHE A 32 13.59 3.80 3.15
CA PHE A 32 14.97 3.54 2.77
C PHE A 32 15.89 4.73 3.05
N ARG A 33 15.47 5.94 2.68
CA ARG A 33 16.22 7.18 2.98
C ARG A 33 16.35 7.43 4.48
N ALA A 34 15.26 7.27 5.24
CA ALA A 34 15.30 7.43 6.70
C ALA A 34 16.20 6.37 7.38
N SER A 35 16.24 5.15 6.83
CA SER A 35 17.13 4.09 7.29
C SER A 35 18.60 4.43 7.04
N GLN A 36 18.95 5.00 5.88
CA GLN A 36 20.31 5.46 5.60
C GLN A 36 20.76 6.57 6.55
N SER A 37 19.86 7.48 6.94
CA SER A 37 20.15 8.54 7.90
C SER A 37 20.28 8.05 9.35
N GLY A 38 20.05 6.76 9.65
CA GLY A 38 20.10 6.22 11.00
C GLY A 38 18.89 6.56 11.89
N ASP A 39 17.84 7.15 11.31
CA ASP A 39 16.69 7.68 12.03
C ASP A 39 15.62 6.60 12.32
N VAL A 40 15.93 5.70 13.25
CA VAL A 40 15.11 4.51 13.56
C VAL A 40 13.67 4.86 13.98
N LYS A 41 13.48 5.96 14.73
CA LYS A 41 12.13 6.45 15.12
C LYS A 41 11.28 6.81 13.90
N ARG A 42 11.90 7.45 12.90
CA ARG A 42 11.25 7.87 11.66
C ARG A 42 10.93 6.67 10.78
N VAL A 43 11.85 5.70 10.69
CA VAL A 43 11.62 4.41 10.02
C VAL A 43 10.40 3.69 10.60
N ARG A 44 10.33 3.51 11.92
CA ARG A 44 9.20 2.83 12.58
C ARG A 44 7.87 3.55 12.36
N SER A 45 7.88 4.88 12.40
CA SER A 45 6.68 5.69 12.13
C SER A 45 6.20 5.53 10.69
N LEU A 46 7.13 5.52 9.72
CA LEU A 46 6.82 5.32 8.31
C LEU A 46 6.37 3.88 7.99
N GLN A 47 6.94 2.88 8.67
CA GLN A 47 6.49 1.48 8.58
C GLN A 47 5.06 1.32 9.10
N ARG A 48 4.70 1.95 10.23
CA ARG A 48 3.32 1.98 10.72
C ARG A 48 2.39 2.69 9.73
N LEU A 49 2.83 3.79 9.13
CA LEU A 49 2.04 4.50 8.13
C LEU A 49 1.80 3.65 6.88
N LEU A 50 2.80 2.84 6.48
CA LEU A 50 2.65 1.90 5.37
C LEU A 50 1.54 0.88 5.63
N THR A 51 1.57 0.20 6.78
CA THR A 51 0.62 -0.87 7.10
C THR A 51 -0.78 -0.36 7.44
N THR A 52 -0.90 0.88 7.91
CA THR A 52 -2.20 1.48 8.26
C THR A 52 -2.89 2.18 7.08
N SER A 53 -2.13 2.60 6.06
CA SER A 53 -2.68 3.30 4.90
C SER A 53 -3.64 2.43 4.08
N TYR A 54 -4.68 3.07 3.52
CA TYR A 54 -5.65 2.41 2.63
C TYR A 54 -4.97 1.69 1.46
N TYR A 55 -3.99 2.34 0.83
CA TYR A 55 -3.19 1.76 -0.26
C TYR A 55 -2.31 0.59 0.17
N GLY A 56 -1.75 0.64 1.38
CA GLY A 56 -0.98 -0.48 1.94
C GLY A 56 -1.86 -1.69 2.24
N LYS A 57 -3.10 -1.48 2.69
CA LYS A 57 -4.07 -2.57 2.89
C LYS A 57 -4.54 -3.18 1.57
N LEU A 58 -4.78 -2.34 0.56
CA LEU A 58 -5.16 -2.78 -0.79
C LEU A 58 -4.06 -3.62 -1.47
N TRP A 59 -2.79 -3.32 -1.23
CA TRP A 59 -1.68 -4.09 -1.79
C TRP A 59 -1.36 -5.36 -0.98
N ALA A 60 -1.81 -5.47 0.27
CA ALA A 60 -1.58 -6.67 1.08
C ALA A 60 -2.56 -7.82 0.78
N LEU A 61 -3.61 -7.55 0.00
CA LEU A 61 -4.57 -8.53 -0.52
C LEU A 61 -4.05 -9.17 -1.81
#